data_AF-A0A450S7N8-F1
#
_entry.id   AF-A0A450S7N8-F1
#
_cell.length_a   1.000
_cell.length_b   1.000
_cell.length_c   1.000
_cell.angle_alpha   90.00
_cell.angle_beta   90.00
_cell.angle_gamma   90.00
#
_symmetry.space_group_name_H-M   'P 1'
#
loop_
_entity.id
_entity.type
_entity.pdbx_description
1 polymer ?
#
loop_
_entity_poly.entity_id
_entity_poly.type
_entity_poly.pdbx_seq_one_letter_code
_entity_poly.pdbx_strand_id
1 'polypeptide(L)'
;MGEHPDARGSVKVPPADGRKVSLFPVAEFPDTTDKKSPVDIFDSGHLPDWEDTKMMDNGNPNVTTGRAKMIKRAIVFVLVFVAGITFAGTFSYALKLSNEEEFCTSCHSMKMVLQEYQQSLHYKNGSGVSATCSDCHVPKQFWPKMAAKMMAYKDVLHEFLGTIDTWEKLDEHRWDMATRVWDKMRATGSRECRGCHSFSKMDLSEQDRSARRKHGLAVDQDKSCIDCHQGIVHALPDEPDVG
;
A
#
# COMPACT_ATOMS: atom_id res chain seq x y z
N MET A 1 5.28 -9.92 -44.95
CA MET A 1 4.50 -11.06 -45.46
C MET A 1 4.86 -12.25 -44.60
N GLY A 2 3.90 -12.76 -43.84
CA GLY A 2 4.08 -13.79 -42.82
C GLY A 2 2.82 -13.85 -41.97
N GLU A 3 1.82 -14.56 -42.48
CA GLU A 3 0.44 -14.62 -41.96
C GLU A 3 0.37 -15.54 -40.73
N HIS A 4 -0.25 -15.04 -39.65
CA HIS A 4 -0.66 -15.81 -38.49
C HIS A 4 -2.05 -16.46 -38.76
N PRO A 5 -2.24 -17.77 -38.53
CA PRO A 5 -3.55 -18.38 -38.66
C PRO A 5 -4.39 -18.23 -37.37
N ASP A 6 -5.55 -17.59 -37.50
CA ASP A 6 -6.62 -17.51 -36.51
C ASP A 6 -7.28 -18.88 -36.28
N ALA A 7 -7.24 -19.40 -35.05
CA ALA A 7 -7.99 -20.58 -34.63
C ALA A 7 -9.20 -20.17 -33.78
N ARG A 8 -10.31 -19.78 -34.43
CA ARG A 8 -11.64 -19.71 -33.80
C ARG A 8 -12.35 -21.06 -34.01
N GLY A 9 -12.31 -21.92 -33.00
CA GLY A 9 -13.14 -23.13 -32.96
C GLY A 9 -14.60 -22.77 -32.66
N SER A 10 -15.47 -22.89 -33.65
CA SER A 10 -16.92 -22.80 -33.49
C SER A 10 -17.47 -24.14 -33.00
N VAL A 11 -17.84 -24.20 -31.72
CA VAL A 11 -18.55 -25.37 -31.16
C VAL A 11 -20.00 -25.31 -31.64
N LYS A 12 -20.41 -26.30 -32.45
CA LYS A 12 -21.81 -26.53 -32.82
C LYS A 12 -22.54 -27.15 -31.63
N VAL A 13 -23.58 -26.46 -31.14
CA VAL A 13 -24.49 -26.96 -30.09
C VAL A 13 -25.61 -27.76 -30.75
N PRO A 14 -25.85 -29.04 -30.38
CA PRO A 14 -27.00 -29.80 -30.86
C PRO A 14 -28.30 -29.34 -30.18
N PRO A 15 -29.48 -29.57 -30.80
CA PRO A 15 -30.75 -29.08 -30.26
C PRO A 15 -31.13 -29.82 -28.97
N ALA A 16 -31.69 -29.07 -28.02
CA ALA A 16 -32.11 -29.57 -26.72
C ALA A 16 -33.33 -30.51 -26.85
N ASP A 17 -33.13 -31.79 -26.53
CA ASP A 17 -34.19 -32.75 -26.19
C ASP A 17 -34.82 -32.33 -24.85
N GLY A 18 -36.15 -32.13 -24.86
CA GLY A 18 -36.95 -31.59 -23.77
C GLY A 18 -37.15 -32.51 -22.56
N ARG A 19 -36.13 -33.21 -22.09
CA ARG A 19 -36.19 -33.98 -20.84
C ARG A 19 -35.55 -33.22 -19.68
N LYS A 20 -36.41 -32.62 -18.84
CA LYS A 20 -36.03 -32.05 -17.54
C LYS A 20 -35.59 -33.18 -16.60
N VAL A 21 -34.30 -33.27 -16.31
CA VAL A 21 -33.78 -34.06 -15.19
C VAL A 21 -33.64 -33.13 -14.00
N SER A 22 -34.55 -33.22 -13.02
CA SER A 22 -34.45 -32.48 -11.76
C SER A 22 -33.52 -33.23 -10.80
N LEU A 23 -32.32 -32.69 -10.59
CA LEU A 23 -31.34 -33.20 -9.63
C LEU A 23 -31.28 -32.34 -8.36
N PHE A 24 -32.40 -31.96 -7.76
CA PHE A 24 -32.43 -31.40 -6.40
C PHE A 24 -33.79 -31.68 -5.73
N PRO A 25 -33.83 -32.08 -4.45
CA PRO A 25 -35.11 -32.19 -3.73
C PRO A 25 -35.70 -30.79 -3.58
N VAL A 26 -36.96 -30.64 -4.01
CA VAL A 26 -37.75 -29.42 -3.80
C VAL A 26 -38.04 -29.32 -2.30
N ALA A 27 -37.44 -28.33 -1.64
CA ALA A 27 -37.90 -27.93 -0.32
C ALA A 27 -39.24 -27.19 -0.50
N GLU A 28 -40.31 -27.72 0.09
CA GLU A 28 -41.57 -27.01 0.22
C GLU A 28 -41.37 -25.80 1.13
N PHE A 29 -41.51 -24.60 0.56
CA PHE A 29 -41.60 -23.36 1.30
C PHE A 29 -43.03 -23.21 1.82
N PRO A 30 -43.24 -22.82 3.09
CA PRO A 30 -44.58 -22.55 3.61
C PRO A 30 -45.22 -21.40 2.85
N ASP A 31 -46.49 -21.58 2.50
CA ASP A 31 -47.33 -20.64 1.78
C ASP A 31 -47.36 -19.26 2.47
N THR A 32 -46.85 -18.22 1.81
CA THR A 32 -46.89 -16.84 2.29
C THR A 32 -48.00 -16.08 1.58
N THR A 33 -49.25 -16.52 1.72
CA THR A 33 -50.43 -15.83 1.20
C THR A 33 -50.98 -14.74 2.11
N ASP A 34 -50.35 -14.47 3.27
CA ASP A 34 -50.86 -13.49 4.24
C ASP A 34 -49.85 -12.41 4.65
N LYS A 35 -48.93 -12.02 3.74
CA LYS A 35 -48.06 -10.86 3.96
C LYS A 35 -48.35 -9.80 2.92
N LYS A 36 -49.15 -8.81 3.33
CA LYS A 36 -49.39 -7.58 2.57
C LYS A 36 -48.06 -6.97 2.15
N SER A 37 -47.97 -6.53 0.90
CA SER A 37 -46.76 -5.92 0.37
C SER A 37 -46.51 -4.58 1.09
N PRO A 38 -45.26 -4.11 1.16
CA PRO A 38 -44.95 -2.79 1.76
C PRO A 38 -45.71 -1.63 1.12
N VAL A 39 -46.23 -1.81 -0.11
CA VAL A 39 -47.01 -0.82 -0.85
C VAL A 39 -48.45 -0.74 -0.32
N ASP A 40 -49.03 -1.87 0.10
CA ASP A 40 -50.41 -1.96 0.61
C ASP A 40 -50.59 -1.29 1.98
N ILE A 41 -49.50 -1.02 2.69
CA ILE A 41 -49.49 -0.36 4.01
C ILE A 41 -49.59 1.17 3.88
N PHE A 42 -49.11 1.74 2.77
CA PHE A 42 -49.13 3.18 2.56
C PHE A 42 -50.48 3.71 2.04
N ASP A 43 -51.28 2.87 1.36
CA ASP A 43 -52.52 3.29 0.71
C ASP A 43 -53.76 3.25 1.64
N SER A 44 -53.65 2.61 2.82
CA SER A 44 -54.77 2.48 3.75
C SER A 44 -55.07 3.71 4.62
N GLY A 45 -54.31 4.81 4.48
CA GLY A 45 -54.54 6.07 5.20
C GLY A 45 -54.49 5.99 6.74
N HIS A 46 -54.19 4.81 7.29
CA HIS A 46 -54.07 4.54 8.71
C HIS A 46 -52.59 4.58 9.06
N LEU A 47 -52.11 5.75 9.49
CA LEU A 47 -50.81 5.80 10.18
C LEU A 47 -50.96 4.96 11.44
N PRO A 48 -50.09 3.96 11.67
CA PRO A 48 -50.14 3.16 12.88
C PRO A 48 -50.01 4.09 14.08
N ASP A 49 -50.95 3.98 15.03
CA ASP A 49 -50.89 4.74 16.27
C ASP A 49 -49.56 4.41 16.97
N TRP A 50 -48.92 5.41 17.57
CA TRP A 50 -47.66 5.21 18.30
C TRP A 50 -47.85 4.22 19.46
N GLU A 51 -49.10 3.98 19.89
CA GLU A 51 -49.48 2.93 20.82
C GLU A 51 -49.42 1.51 20.23
N ASP A 52 -49.72 1.31 18.95
CA ASP A 52 -49.62 0.00 18.27
C ASP A 52 -48.17 -0.42 18.03
N THR A 53 -47.26 0.56 17.95
CA THR A 53 -45.82 0.31 17.91
C THR A 53 -45.20 0.02 19.29
N LYS A 54 -45.99 0.04 20.39
CA LYS A 54 -45.63 -0.64 21.63
C LYS A 54 -45.74 -2.16 21.41
N MET A 55 -44.88 -2.66 20.52
CA MET A 55 -44.76 -4.06 20.16
C MET A 55 -44.42 -4.91 21.40
N MET A 56 -45.45 -5.58 21.90
CA MET A 56 -45.39 -6.94 22.45
C MET A 56 -44.20 -7.20 23.38
N ASP A 57 -44.12 -6.45 24.48
CA ASP A 57 -43.50 -6.97 25.70
C ASP A 57 -44.64 -7.33 26.67
N ASN A 58 -45.19 -8.51 26.48
CA ASN A 58 -46.16 -9.15 27.37
C ASN A 58 -45.47 -9.71 28.65
N GLY A 59 -44.36 -9.12 29.10
CA GLY A 59 -43.64 -9.51 30.31
C GLY A 59 -42.86 -10.82 30.16
N ASN A 60 -42.63 -11.31 28.93
CA ASN A 60 -41.91 -12.56 28.71
C ASN A 60 -40.39 -12.35 28.90
N PRO A 61 -39.77 -12.88 29.97
CA PRO A 61 -38.36 -12.64 30.29
C PRO A 61 -37.41 -13.14 29.20
N ASN A 62 -37.82 -14.10 28.35
CA ASN A 62 -36.98 -14.60 27.26
C ASN A 62 -36.87 -13.62 26.08
N VAL A 63 -37.94 -12.86 25.78
CA VAL A 63 -37.95 -11.85 24.70
C VAL A 63 -37.18 -10.60 25.11
N THR A 64 -37.35 -10.15 26.35
CA THR A 64 -36.60 -9.01 26.91
C THR A 64 -35.11 -9.33 27.06
N THR A 65 -34.76 -10.54 27.49
CA THR A 65 -33.36 -11.02 27.55
C THR A 65 -32.74 -11.13 26.15
N GLY A 66 -33.51 -11.57 25.15
CA GLY A 66 -33.09 -11.62 23.75
C GLY A 66 -32.82 -10.23 23.15
N ARG A 67 -33.74 -9.28 23.36
CA ARG A 67 -33.57 -7.86 22.94
C ARG A 67 -32.39 -7.20 23.65
N ALA A 68 -32.23 -7.37 24.96
CA ALA A 68 -31.10 -6.84 25.71
C ALA A 68 -29.76 -7.45 25.24
N LYS A 69 -29.73 -8.74 24.89
CA LYS A 69 -28.56 -9.42 24.32
C LYS A 69 -28.22 -8.90 22.92
N MET A 70 -29.23 -8.59 22.11
CA MET A 70 -29.06 -7.99 20.78
C MET A 70 -28.53 -6.56 20.87
N ILE A 71 -29.10 -5.72 21.75
CA ILE A 71 -28.62 -4.34 21.98
C ILE A 71 -27.18 -4.35 22.49
N LYS A 72 -26.84 -5.21 23.46
CA LYS A 72 -25.45 -5.37 23.94
C LYS A 72 -24.49 -5.74 22.81
N ARG A 73 -24.87 -6.67 21.93
CA ARG A 73 -24.07 -7.06 20.76
C ARG A 73 -23.91 -5.91 19.77
N ALA A 74 -24.97 -5.15 19.50
CA ALA A 74 -24.91 -3.98 18.63
C ALA A 74 -23.99 -2.89 19.21
N ILE A 75 -24.07 -2.62 20.52
CA ILE A 75 -23.17 -1.68 21.20
C ILE A 75 -21.71 -2.14 21.09
N VAL A 76 -21.41 -3.41 21.39
CA VAL A 76 -20.04 -3.94 21.26
C VAL A 76 -19.55 -3.84 19.83
N PHE A 77 -20.38 -4.16 18.85
CA PHE A 77 -20.03 -4.05 17.43
C PHE A 77 -19.71 -2.60 17.06
N VAL A 78 -20.55 -1.64 17.43
CA VAL A 78 -20.32 -0.21 17.18
C VAL A 78 -19.02 0.26 17.85
N LEU A 79 -18.77 -0.14 19.10
CA LEU A 79 -17.53 0.20 19.80
C LEU A 79 -16.28 -0.35 19.11
N VAL A 80 -16.30 -1.63 18.71
CA VAL A 80 -15.19 -2.26 17.97
C VAL A 80 -14.99 -1.59 16.62
N PHE A 81 -16.07 -1.25 15.91
CA PHE A 81 -16.01 -0.57 14.63
C PHE A 81 -15.39 0.83 14.75
N VAL A 82 -15.86 1.63 15.73
CA VAL A 82 -15.31 2.97 16.01
C VAL A 82 -13.85 2.89 16.45
N ALA A 83 -13.49 1.92 17.29
CA ALA A 83 -12.11 1.67 17.69
C ALA A 83 -11.24 1.29 16.48
N GLY A 84 -11.74 0.44 15.58
CA GLY A 84 -11.05 0.04 14.36
C GLY A 84 -10.78 1.21 13.41
N ILE A 85 -11.76 2.09 13.18
CA ILE A 85 -11.57 3.30 12.36
C ILE A 85 -10.56 4.25 13.01
N THR A 86 -10.70 4.50 14.32
CA THR A 86 -9.78 5.35 15.06
C THR A 86 -8.35 4.81 14.97
N PHE A 87 -8.18 3.51 15.21
CA PHE A 87 -6.88 2.85 15.10
C PHE A 87 -6.30 2.97 13.69
N ALA A 88 -7.07 2.64 12.65
CA ALA A 88 -6.60 2.73 11.27
C ALA A 88 -6.20 4.16 10.87
N GLY A 89 -6.98 5.16 11.31
CA GLY A 89 -6.70 6.57 11.10
C GLY A 89 -5.41 7.01 11.80
N THR A 90 -5.30 6.76 13.10
CA THR A 90 -4.11 7.11 13.89
C THR A 90 -2.86 6.38 13.40
N PHE A 91 -2.97 5.09 13.08
CA PHE A 91 -1.87 4.31 12.54
C PHE A 91 -1.38 4.87 11.20
N SER A 92 -2.30 5.16 10.27
CA SER A 92 -1.95 5.74 8.97
C SER A 92 -1.31 7.12 9.11
N TYR A 93 -1.80 7.93 10.04
CA TYR A 93 -1.23 9.24 10.36
C TYR A 93 0.19 9.12 10.93
N ALA A 94 0.40 8.24 11.91
CA ALA A 94 1.73 7.99 12.47
C ALA A 94 2.73 7.47 11.42
N LEU A 95 2.27 6.61 10.51
CA LEU A 95 3.07 6.15 9.38
C LEU A 95 3.45 7.29 8.44
N LYS A 96 2.56 8.27 8.22
CA LYS A 96 2.85 9.43 7.39
C LYS A 96 3.91 10.32 8.04
N LEU A 97 3.72 10.70 9.31
CA LEU A 97 4.66 11.52 10.06
C LEU A 97 6.07 10.91 10.08
N SER A 98 6.16 9.61 10.32
CA SER A 98 7.44 8.88 10.31
C SER A 98 8.06 8.66 8.92
N ASN A 99 7.51 9.28 7.86
CA ASN A 99 8.12 9.36 6.53
C ASN A 99 8.46 10.80 6.14
N GLU A 100 8.13 11.79 6.98
CA GLU A 100 8.45 13.18 6.69
C GLU A 100 9.95 13.42 6.88
N GLU A 101 10.50 14.34 6.08
CA GLU A 101 11.92 14.71 6.14
C GLU A 101 12.30 15.28 7.50
N GLU A 102 11.41 16.05 8.13
CA GLU A 102 11.59 16.59 9.48
C GLU A 102 11.79 15.47 10.52
N PHE A 103 11.04 14.37 10.40
CA PHE A 103 11.21 13.22 11.28
C PHE A 103 12.55 12.53 11.02
N CYS A 104 12.88 12.28 9.75
CA CYS A 104 14.14 11.62 9.37
C CYS A 104 15.35 12.42 9.87
N THR A 105 15.27 13.75 9.81
CA THR A 105 16.36 14.65 10.18
C THR A 105 16.30 15.11 11.64
N SER A 106 15.40 14.56 12.46
CA SER A 106 15.30 14.91 13.88
C SER A 106 16.46 14.34 14.72
N CYS A 107 17.06 13.25 14.26
CA CYS A 107 18.28 12.63 14.78
C CYS A 107 19.53 13.46 14.43
N HIS A 108 20.54 13.49 15.32
CA HIS A 108 21.75 14.28 15.08
C HIS A 108 22.63 13.64 14.00
N SER A 109 22.67 12.31 13.93
CA SER A 109 23.43 11.60 12.89
C SER A 109 22.94 11.92 11.47
N MET A 110 21.65 12.20 11.32
CA MET A 110 21.02 12.47 10.03
C MET A 110 21.31 13.89 9.51
N LYS A 111 21.87 14.78 10.34
CA LYS A 111 22.23 16.14 9.91
C LYS A 111 23.37 16.16 8.91
N MET A 112 24.31 15.22 8.98
CA MET A 112 25.43 15.12 8.04
C MET A 112 24.95 14.73 6.64
N VAL A 113 24.16 13.66 6.54
CA VAL A 113 23.58 13.21 5.26
C VAL A 113 22.55 14.19 4.68
N LEU A 114 21.88 14.99 5.53
CA LEU A 114 21.02 16.11 5.10
C LEU A 114 21.81 17.16 4.33
N GLN A 115 23.02 17.51 4.79
CA GLN A 115 23.87 18.50 4.09
C GLN A 115 24.24 18.02 2.68
N GLU A 116 24.51 16.74 2.51
CA GLU A 116 24.78 16.14 1.19
C GLU A 116 23.53 16.16 0.31
N TYR A 117 22.39 15.74 0.86
CA TYR A 117 21.12 15.77 0.13
C TYR A 117 20.77 17.17 -0.37
N GLN A 118 20.98 18.21 0.45
CA GLN A 118 20.73 19.60 0.08
C GLN A 118 21.59 20.10 -1.09
N GLN A 119 22.73 19.46 -1.35
CA GLN A 119 23.60 19.76 -2.49
C GLN A 119 23.20 18.97 -3.76
N SER A 120 22.33 17.97 -3.63
CA SER A 120 21.91 17.11 -4.72
C SER A 120 20.83 17.74 -5.62
N LEU A 121 20.71 17.21 -6.83
CA LEU A 121 19.61 17.55 -7.75
C LEU A 121 18.24 17.07 -7.25
N HIS A 122 18.19 16.13 -6.30
CA HIS A 122 16.93 15.69 -5.71
C HIS A 122 16.36 16.69 -4.70
N TYR A 123 17.20 17.59 -4.17
CA TYR A 123 16.75 18.71 -3.35
C TYR A 123 16.57 19.99 -4.17
N LYS A 124 17.58 20.38 -4.96
CA LYS A 124 17.58 21.65 -5.72
C LYS A 124 17.72 21.38 -7.23
N ASN A 125 16.62 21.53 -7.96
CA ASN A 125 16.58 21.36 -9.41
C ASN A 125 15.73 22.42 -10.11
N GLY A 126 15.83 22.47 -11.45
CA GLY A 126 15.13 23.46 -12.28
C GLY A 126 13.61 23.31 -12.35
N SER A 127 13.05 22.18 -11.92
CA SER A 127 11.59 21.94 -11.96
C SER A 127 10.88 22.38 -10.68
N GLY A 128 11.62 22.54 -9.58
CA GLY A 128 11.07 22.78 -8.25
C GLY A 128 10.37 21.58 -7.60
N VAL A 129 10.38 20.40 -8.26
CA VAL A 129 9.89 19.15 -7.70
C VAL A 129 11.05 18.41 -7.05
N SER A 130 10.95 18.15 -5.75
CA SER A 130 12.02 17.50 -4.98
C SER A 130 11.54 16.17 -4.41
N ALA A 131 12.44 15.20 -4.37
CA ALA A 131 12.18 13.90 -3.76
C ALA A 131 12.75 13.91 -2.33
N THR A 132 11.94 13.51 -1.35
CA THR A 132 12.33 13.54 0.07
C THR A 132 13.03 12.25 0.48
N CYS A 133 13.54 12.19 1.71
CA CYS A 133 14.22 11.01 2.26
C CYS A 133 13.40 9.71 2.06
N SER A 134 12.10 9.77 2.33
CA SER A 134 11.24 8.58 2.28
C SER A 134 10.91 8.13 0.85
N ASP A 135 10.97 9.01 -0.15
CA ASP A 135 10.74 8.63 -1.55
C ASP A 135 11.78 7.62 -2.05
N CYS A 136 13.01 7.69 -1.52
CA CYS A 136 14.12 6.81 -1.86
C CYS A 136 14.34 5.67 -0.85
N HIS A 137 14.18 5.94 0.45
CA HIS A 137 14.52 4.95 1.50
C HIS A 137 13.33 4.09 1.96
N VAL A 138 12.10 4.58 1.80
CA VAL A 138 10.88 3.92 2.30
C VAL A 138 9.99 3.46 1.14
N PRO A 139 9.76 2.14 0.98
CA PRO A 139 8.89 1.64 -0.08
C PRO A 139 7.46 2.19 0.02
N LYS A 140 6.82 2.45 -1.13
CA LYS A 140 5.42 2.93 -1.14
C LYS A 140 4.41 1.82 -0.86
N GLN A 141 4.70 0.58 -1.26
CA GLN A 141 3.84 -0.59 -1.05
C GLN A 141 3.78 -0.98 0.43
N PHE A 142 2.60 -1.40 0.90
CA PHE A 142 2.35 -1.66 2.33
C PHE A 142 3.32 -2.65 2.96
N TRP A 143 3.43 -3.88 2.42
CA TRP A 143 4.27 -4.91 3.04
C TRP A 143 5.76 -4.56 3.07
N PRO A 144 6.39 -4.11 1.96
CA PRO A 144 7.78 -3.65 1.99
C PRO A 144 7.99 -2.44 2.91
N LYS A 145 7.01 -1.52 3.01
CA LYS A 145 7.05 -0.38 3.93
C LYS A 145 7.09 -0.85 5.38
N MET A 146 6.22 -1.80 5.75
CA MET A 146 6.19 -2.34 7.11
C MET A 146 7.50 -3.06 7.44
N ALA A 147 8.04 -3.85 6.51
CA ALA A 147 9.35 -4.48 6.68
C ALA A 147 10.47 -3.46 6.93
N ALA A 148 10.53 -2.39 6.12
CA ALA A 148 11.50 -1.32 6.30
C ALA A 148 11.34 -0.61 7.67
N LYS A 149 10.10 -0.29 8.05
CA LYS A 149 9.82 0.37 9.35
C LYS A 149 10.12 -0.52 10.54
N MET A 150 9.92 -1.82 10.43
CA MET A 150 10.35 -2.77 11.47
C MET A 150 11.87 -2.77 11.57
N MET A 151 12.61 -2.84 10.46
CA MET A 151 14.08 -2.85 10.48
C MET A 151 14.70 -1.54 10.99
N ALA A 152 13.99 -0.42 10.90
CA ALA A 152 14.43 0.89 11.38
C ALA A 152 14.67 0.95 12.91
N TYR A 153 14.28 -0.08 13.68
CA TYR A 153 14.67 -0.18 15.10
C TYR A 153 16.20 -0.15 15.28
N LYS A 154 16.95 -0.67 14.30
CA LYS A 154 18.42 -0.67 14.31
C LYS A 154 18.97 0.75 14.23
N ASP A 155 18.38 1.58 13.39
CA ASP A 155 18.80 2.97 13.22
C ASP A 155 18.63 3.74 14.54
N VAL A 156 17.51 3.53 15.23
CA VAL A 156 17.26 4.12 16.56
C VAL A 156 18.26 3.59 17.60
N LEU A 157 18.56 2.29 17.61
CA LEU A 157 19.54 1.71 18.52
C LEU A 157 20.94 2.31 18.29
N HIS A 158 21.37 2.40 17.03
CA HIS A 158 22.70 2.91 16.67
C HIS A 158 22.83 4.43 16.86
N GLU A 159 21.72 5.17 16.79
CA GLU A 159 21.63 6.57 17.21
C GLU A 159 21.94 6.71 18.71
N PHE A 160 21.30 5.90 19.56
CA PHE A 160 21.57 5.93 21.00
C PHE A 160 22.99 5.47 21.37
N LEU A 161 23.57 4.56 20.60
CA LEU A 161 24.95 4.08 20.79
C LEU A 161 26.00 5.06 20.24
N GLY A 162 25.60 6.07 19.48
CA GLY A 162 26.51 7.04 18.89
C GLY A 162 27.41 6.48 17.80
N THR A 163 26.87 5.56 17.00
CA THR A 163 27.65 4.80 15.99
C THR A 163 28.15 5.70 14.86
N ILE A 164 27.39 6.75 14.52
CA ILE A 164 27.65 7.66 13.38
C ILE A 164 27.49 9.14 13.80
N ASP A 165 28.09 9.51 14.93
CA ASP A 165 27.93 10.86 15.52
C ASP A 165 28.85 11.93 14.91
N THR A 166 29.88 11.51 14.16
CA THR A 166 30.84 12.41 13.53
C THR A 166 31.04 12.03 12.07
N TRP A 167 31.64 12.93 11.29
CA TRP A 167 31.96 12.66 9.88
C TRP A 167 32.90 11.48 9.73
N GLU A 168 33.91 11.36 10.61
CA GLU A 168 34.87 10.26 10.59
C GLU A 168 34.16 8.93 10.82
N LYS A 169 33.26 8.86 11.82
CA LYS A 169 32.46 7.66 12.09
C LYS A 169 31.49 7.32 10.96
N LEU A 170 30.89 8.35 10.34
CA LEU A 170 30.04 8.18 9.16
C LEU A 170 30.84 7.56 8.02
N ASP A 171 32.02 8.11 7.73
CA ASP A 171 32.91 7.66 6.67
C ASP A 171 33.40 6.23 6.90
N GLU A 172 33.78 5.87 8.13
CA GLU A 172 34.16 4.50 8.54
C GLU A 172 33.09 3.46 8.20
N HIS A 173 31.81 3.82 8.30
CA HIS A 173 30.68 2.92 8.04
C HIS A 173 30.03 3.14 6.66
N ARG A 174 30.47 4.15 5.90
CA ARG A 174 29.74 4.63 4.73
C ARG A 174 29.66 3.58 3.65
N TRP A 175 30.76 2.87 3.37
CA TRP A 175 30.80 1.81 2.39
C TRP A 175 29.78 0.70 2.71
N ASP A 176 29.80 0.20 3.95
CA ASP A 176 28.91 -0.86 4.41
C ASP A 176 27.43 -0.44 4.38
N MET A 177 27.13 0.80 4.74
CA MET A 177 25.76 1.31 4.68
C MET A 177 25.29 1.50 3.24
N ALA A 178 26.13 2.09 2.39
CA ALA A 178 25.81 2.35 1.00
C ALA A 178 25.60 1.05 0.21
N THR A 179 26.49 0.07 0.37
CA THR A 179 26.39 -1.24 -0.30
C THR A 179 25.11 -1.98 0.07
N ARG A 180 24.69 -1.98 1.34
CA ARG A 180 23.39 -2.56 1.77
C ARG A 180 22.20 -1.89 1.10
N VAL A 181 22.25 -0.56 0.95
CA VAL A 181 21.20 0.20 0.25
C VAL A 181 21.21 -0.14 -1.24
N TRP A 182 22.39 -0.22 -1.87
CA TRP A 182 22.53 -0.58 -3.28
C TRP A 182 22.09 -2.00 -3.56
N ASP A 183 22.44 -2.96 -2.70
CA ASP A 183 21.98 -4.35 -2.79
C ASP A 183 20.46 -4.43 -2.72
N LYS A 184 19.85 -3.71 -1.77
CA LYS A 184 18.38 -3.62 -1.67
C LYS A 184 17.78 -3.03 -2.95
N MET A 185 18.34 -1.94 -3.47
CA MET A 185 17.86 -1.32 -4.70
C MET A 185 18.07 -2.23 -5.91
N ARG A 186 19.16 -2.99 -6.01
CA ARG A 186 19.33 -4.01 -7.05
C ARG A 186 18.26 -5.10 -6.95
N ALA A 187 18.09 -5.67 -5.75
CA ALA A 187 17.12 -6.74 -5.50
C ALA A 187 15.66 -6.33 -5.75
N THR A 188 15.33 -5.04 -5.59
CA THR A 188 13.98 -4.53 -5.86
C THR A 188 13.83 -3.94 -7.26
N GLY A 189 14.86 -4.00 -8.11
CA GLY A 189 14.88 -3.36 -9.43
C GLY A 189 14.64 -1.86 -9.31
N SER A 190 15.33 -1.18 -8.41
CA SER A 190 15.23 0.26 -8.16
C SER A 190 13.78 0.76 -8.09
N ARG A 191 12.91 0.00 -7.41
CA ARG A 191 11.46 0.27 -7.31
C ARG A 191 11.17 1.70 -6.88
N GLU A 192 11.95 2.22 -5.94
CA GLU A 192 11.85 3.56 -5.41
C GLU A 192 12.25 4.60 -6.48
N CYS A 193 13.35 4.39 -7.20
CA CYS A 193 13.77 5.26 -8.30
C CYS A 193 12.74 5.27 -9.44
N ARG A 194 12.27 4.08 -9.87
CA ARG A 194 11.35 3.89 -10.99
C ARG A 194 9.94 4.41 -10.72
N GLY A 195 9.61 4.71 -9.46
CA GLY A 195 8.39 5.42 -9.08
C GLY A 195 8.29 6.81 -9.73
N CYS A 196 9.44 7.47 -9.94
CA CYS A 196 9.54 8.76 -10.63
C CYS A 196 10.27 8.64 -11.98
N HIS A 197 11.29 7.79 -12.07
CA HIS A 197 12.14 7.58 -13.26
C HIS A 197 11.86 6.24 -13.94
N SER A 198 10.64 6.09 -14.48
CA SER A 198 10.29 4.87 -15.22
C SER A 198 10.95 4.84 -16.59
N PHE A 199 11.56 3.71 -16.96
CA PHE A 199 12.12 3.51 -18.31
C PHE A 199 11.09 3.73 -19.43
N SER A 200 9.83 3.35 -19.21
CA SER A 200 8.78 3.50 -20.24
C SER A 200 8.31 4.94 -20.44
N LYS A 201 8.59 5.84 -19.49
CA LYS A 201 8.22 7.26 -19.54
C LYS A 201 9.41 8.18 -19.81
N MET A 202 10.60 7.60 -19.95
CA MET A 202 11.81 8.33 -20.22
C MET A 202 11.89 8.62 -21.72
N ASP A 203 11.93 9.90 -22.10
CA ASP A 203 12.16 10.27 -23.49
C ASP A 203 13.65 10.15 -23.81
N LEU A 204 14.02 9.04 -24.44
CA LEU A 204 15.38 8.78 -24.87
C LEU A 204 15.86 9.76 -25.95
N SER A 205 14.95 10.37 -26.72
CA SER A 205 15.30 11.29 -27.81
C SER A 205 15.77 12.67 -27.32
N GLU A 206 15.37 13.07 -26.12
CA GLU A 206 15.82 14.28 -25.43
C GLU A 206 17.11 14.09 -24.62
N GLN A 207 17.61 12.86 -24.54
CA GLN A 207 18.86 12.55 -23.84
C GLN A 207 20.08 12.68 -24.74
N ASP A 208 21.21 13.06 -24.12
CA ASP A 208 22.53 12.97 -24.73
C ASP A 208 22.81 11.57 -25.28
N ARG A 209 23.61 11.52 -26.35
CA ARG A 209 23.94 10.28 -27.09
C ARG A 209 24.41 9.14 -26.18
N SER A 210 25.24 9.45 -25.18
CA SER A 210 25.77 8.46 -24.23
C SER A 210 24.68 7.93 -23.31
N ALA A 211 23.88 8.81 -22.70
CA ALA A 211 22.79 8.46 -21.81
C ALA A 211 21.72 7.64 -22.55
N ARG A 212 21.29 8.08 -23.74
CA ARG A 212 20.36 7.36 -24.62
C ARG A 212 20.80 5.92 -24.86
N ARG A 213 22.07 5.73 -25.23
CA ARG A 213 22.62 4.39 -25.49
C ARG A 213 22.65 3.54 -24.21
N LYS A 214 23.12 4.10 -23.09
CA LYS A 214 23.22 3.37 -21.81
C LYS A 214 21.84 2.99 -21.27
N HIS A 215 20.87 3.90 -21.30
CA HIS A 215 19.51 3.62 -20.86
C HIS A 215 18.80 2.61 -21.78
N GLY A 216 18.99 2.69 -23.10
CA GLY A 216 18.49 1.65 -24.01
C GLY A 216 19.04 0.26 -23.66
N LEU A 217 20.36 0.14 -23.49
CA LEU A 217 20.99 -1.12 -23.10
C LEU A 217 20.59 -1.59 -21.69
N ALA A 218 20.34 -0.67 -20.76
CA ALA A 218 19.93 -1.01 -19.40
C ALA A 218 18.57 -1.71 -19.38
N VAL A 219 17.65 -1.31 -20.25
CA VAL A 219 16.35 -1.98 -20.42
C VAL A 219 16.54 -3.39 -20.98
N ASP A 220 17.36 -3.55 -22.02
CA ASP A 220 17.61 -4.84 -22.66
C ASP A 220 18.34 -5.84 -21.74
N GLN A 221 19.17 -5.34 -20.83
CA GLN A 221 20.00 -6.14 -19.91
C GLN A 221 19.40 -6.28 -18.50
N ASP A 222 18.18 -5.81 -18.28
CA ASP A 222 17.50 -5.77 -16.97
C ASP A 222 18.36 -5.16 -15.85
N LYS A 223 19.06 -4.06 -16.17
CA LYS A 223 19.93 -3.38 -15.22
C LYS A 223 19.11 -2.55 -14.21
N SER A 224 19.58 -2.53 -12.97
CA SER A 224 19.05 -1.65 -11.94
C SER A 224 19.60 -0.23 -12.13
N CYS A 225 18.86 0.79 -11.69
CA CYS A 225 19.30 2.18 -11.83
C CYS A 225 20.61 2.42 -11.04
N ILE A 226 20.71 1.75 -9.88
CA ILE A 226 21.85 1.85 -8.96
C ILE A 226 23.11 1.14 -9.48
N ASP A 227 23.03 0.40 -10.59
CA ASP A 227 24.22 -0.22 -11.21
C ASP A 227 25.13 0.80 -11.87
N CYS A 228 24.59 1.98 -12.20
CA CYS A 228 25.35 3.09 -12.80
C CYS A 228 25.24 4.38 -12.00
N HIS A 229 24.13 4.60 -11.30
CA HIS A 229 23.88 5.83 -10.56
C HIS A 229 24.11 5.64 -9.06
N GLN A 230 25.35 5.38 -8.66
CA GLN A 230 25.76 5.39 -7.26
C GLN A 230 26.18 6.82 -6.86
N GLY A 231 26.01 7.19 -5.59
CA GLY A 231 26.37 8.52 -5.10
C GLY A 231 25.52 9.68 -5.67
N ILE A 232 24.25 9.43 -6.00
CA ILE A 232 23.37 10.46 -6.62
C ILE A 232 23.02 11.59 -5.66
N VAL A 233 22.86 11.26 -4.39
CA VAL A 233 22.34 12.16 -3.34
C VAL A 233 23.35 12.33 -2.23
N HIS A 234 23.85 11.21 -1.72
CA HIS A 234 24.92 11.16 -0.73
C HIS A 234 26.26 10.97 -1.41
N ALA A 235 27.34 11.44 -0.78
CA ALA A 235 28.67 11.27 -1.32
C ALA A 235 28.97 9.79 -1.60
N LEU A 236 29.59 9.51 -2.75
CA LEU A 236 30.01 8.15 -3.08
C LEU A 236 31.12 7.74 -2.10
N PRO A 237 30.97 6.66 -1.32
CA PRO A 237 32.05 6.17 -0.48
C PRO A 237 33.20 5.62 -1.29
N ASP A 238 34.39 5.72 -0.72
CA ASP A 238 35.55 4.99 -1.21
C ASP A 238 35.39 3.49 -0.91
N GLU A 239 35.77 2.67 -1.88
CA GLU A 239 35.86 1.23 -1.69
C GLU A 239 37.01 0.94 -0.72
N PRO A 240 36.82 0.15 0.34
CA PRO A 240 37.87 -0.17 1.27
C PRO A 240 38.98 -0.93 0.55
N ASP A 241 40.23 -0.57 0.83
CA ASP A 241 41.40 -1.26 0.29
C ASP A 241 41.34 -2.75 0.69
N VAL A 242 41.10 -3.60 -0.30
CA VAL A 242 41.24 -5.06 -0.14
C VAL A 242 42.73 -5.39 -0.04
N GLY A 243 43.25 -5.37 1.19
CA GLY A 243 44.62 -5.79 1.51
C GLY A 243 44.90 -7.25 1.16
#